data_AF-A0A239CPA8-F1
#
_entry.id   AF-A0A239CPA8-F1
#
_cell.length_a   1.000
_cell.length_b   1.000
_cell.length_c   1.000
_cell.angle_alpha   90.00
_cell.angle_beta   90.00
_cell.angle_gamma   90.00
#
_symmetry.space_group_name_H-M   'P 1'
#
loop_
_entity.id
_entity.type
_entity.pdbx_description
1 polymer ?
#
loop_
_entity_poly.entity_id
_entity_poly.type
_entity_poly.pdbx_seq_one_letter_code
_entity_poly.pdbx_strand_id
1 'polypeptide(L)'
;MSEEKIMADENHVHHMFLHVESSDAICMLNIAGHPYRLRELIYMMVENGCRVMQTTAEAYQTFSFDKETVEVYDYLTSIIKAKFV
;
A
#
# COMPACT_ATOMS: atom_id res chain seq x y z
N MET A 1 -17.30 -17.46 -0.91
CA MET A 1 -17.75 -16.70 0.27
C MET A 1 -18.12 -15.31 -0.21
N SER A 2 -19.26 -14.75 0.19
CA SER A 2 -19.67 -13.40 -0.25
C SER A 2 -18.68 -12.35 0.27
N GLU A 3 -18.37 -11.34 -0.54
CA GLU A 3 -17.48 -10.23 -0.17
C GLU A 3 -17.93 -9.54 1.14
N GLU A 4 -19.24 -9.51 1.40
CA GLU A 4 -19.83 -9.01 2.65
C GLU A 4 -19.33 -9.73 3.90
N LYS A 5 -19.03 -11.03 3.83
CA LYS A 5 -18.49 -11.78 4.99
C LYS A 5 -17.02 -11.45 5.27
N ILE A 6 -16.26 -11.09 4.25
CA ILE A 6 -14.84 -10.71 4.38
C ILE A 6 -14.73 -9.31 4.99
N MET A 7 -15.68 -8.43 4.66
CA MET A 7 -15.73 -7.08 5.19
C MET A 7 -16.15 -7.01 6.67
N ALA A 8 -16.94 -7.98 7.15
CA ALA A 8 -17.39 -8.05 8.54
C ALA A 8 -16.42 -8.79 9.49
N ASP A 9 -15.33 -9.37 8.96
CA ASP A 9 -14.34 -10.10 9.77
C ASP A 9 -13.17 -9.18 10.13
N GLU A 10 -13.23 -8.61 11.34
CA GLU A 10 -12.22 -7.69 11.87
C GLU A 10 -10.80 -8.30 11.93
N ASN A 11 -10.69 -9.63 11.91
CA ASN A 11 -9.39 -10.33 11.94
C ASN A 11 -8.85 -10.64 10.54
N HIS A 12 -9.59 -10.31 9.47
CA HIS A 12 -9.15 -10.57 8.12
C HIS A 12 -8.07 -9.58 7.69
N VAL A 13 -6.85 -10.09 7.46
CA VAL A 13 -5.72 -9.30 6.98
C VAL A 13 -5.49 -9.60 5.50
N HIS A 14 -5.42 -8.56 4.69
CA HIS A 14 -5.04 -8.64 3.29
C HIS A 14 -3.66 -8.01 3.08
N HIS A 15 -2.88 -8.62 2.20
CA HIS A 15 -1.54 -8.17 1.83
C HIS A 15 -1.52 -7.69 0.38
N MET A 16 -0.88 -6.56 0.12
CA MET A 16 -0.79 -5.98 -1.21
C MET A 16 0.55 -5.28 -1.44
N PHE A 17 1.02 -5.32 -2.67
CA PHE A 17 2.11 -4.48 -3.13
C PHE A 17 1.56 -3.38 -4.04
N LEU A 18 1.98 -2.14 -3.81
CA LEU A 18 1.58 -1.00 -4.62
C LEU A 18 2.80 -0.30 -5.22
N HIS A 19 2.65 0.15 -6.45
CA HIS A 19 3.50 1.13 -7.10
C HIS A 19 2.75 2.47 -7.09
N VAL A 20 3.35 3.49 -6.49
CA VAL A 20 2.75 4.80 -6.26
C VAL A 20 3.67 5.87 -6.83
N GLU A 21 3.18 6.66 -7.78
CA GLU A 21 3.93 7.76 -8.38
C GLU A 21 3.31 9.10 -7.95
N SER A 22 4.14 10.03 -7.47
CA SER A 22 3.79 11.43 -7.23
C SER A 22 4.64 12.34 -8.13
N SER A 23 4.52 13.66 -7.98
CA SER A 23 5.36 14.61 -8.72
C SER A 23 6.85 14.54 -8.33
N ASP A 24 7.14 14.11 -7.11
CA ASP A 24 8.46 14.28 -6.48
C ASP A 24 9.13 12.93 -6.16
N ALA A 25 8.38 11.84 -6.21
CA ALA A 25 8.88 10.51 -5.86
C ALA A 25 8.12 9.37 -6.54
N ILE A 26 8.83 8.26 -6.69
CA ILE A 26 8.28 6.95 -7.01
C ILE A 26 8.42 6.06 -5.79
N CYS A 27 7.32 5.47 -5.35
CA CYS A 27 7.26 4.65 -4.14
C CYS A 27 6.77 3.23 -4.46
N MET A 28 7.40 2.24 -3.85
CA MET A 28 6.91 0.86 -3.80
C MET A 28 6.51 0.56 -2.36
N LEU A 29 5.25 0.16 -2.15
CA LEU A 29 4.70 -0.11 -0.84
C LEU A 29 4.40 -1.60 -0.69
N ASN A 30 4.73 -2.16 0.47
CA ASN A 30 4.26 -3.45 0.95
C ASN A 30 3.31 -3.17 2.12
N ILE A 31 2.02 -3.37 1.89
CA ILE A 31 0.97 -3.04 2.85
C ILE A 31 0.23 -4.29 3.31
N ALA A 32 -0.11 -4.31 4.59
CA ALA A 32 -0.89 -5.36 5.22
C ALA A 32 -1.91 -4.73 6.16
N GLY A 33 -3.19 -5.12 6.04
CA GLY A 33 -4.22 -4.56 6.91
C GLY A 33 -5.62 -5.03 6.58
N HIS A 34 -6.59 -4.49 7.31
CA HIS A 34 -8.00 -4.78 7.06
C HIS A 34 -8.42 -4.24 5.67
N PRO A 35 -9.20 -4.98 4.85
CA PRO A 35 -9.59 -4.55 3.51
C PRO A 35 -10.19 -3.13 3.42
N TYR A 36 -10.98 -2.72 4.42
CA TYR A 36 -11.51 -1.34 4.48
C TYR A 36 -10.41 -0.29 4.62
N ARG A 37 -9.40 -0.53 5.46
CA ARG A 37 -8.28 0.39 5.66
C ARG A 37 -7.40 0.50 4.44
N LEU A 38 -7.17 -0.62 3.74
CA LEU A 38 -6.42 -0.63 2.49
C LEU A 38 -7.13 0.18 1.40
N ARG A 39 -8.47 0.06 1.28
CA ARG A 39 -9.24 0.87 0.33
C ARG A 39 -9.22 2.36 0.68
N GLU A 40 -9.39 2.70 1.95
CA GLU A 40 -9.30 4.08 2.45
C GLU A 40 -7.93 4.70 2.14
N LEU A 41 -6.85 3.96 2.41
CA LEU A 41 -5.48 4.38 2.09
C LEU A 41 -5.30 4.67 0.60
N ILE A 42 -5.70 3.74 -0.27
CA ILE A 42 -5.59 3.89 -1.73
C ILE A 42 -6.41 5.09 -2.20
N TYR A 43 -7.63 5.25 -1.68
CA TYR A 43 -8.49 6.38 -2.00
C TYR A 43 -7.82 7.71 -1.62
N MET A 44 -7.26 7.81 -0.42
CA MET A 44 -6.53 9.00 0.04
C MET A 44 -5.29 9.29 -0.82
N MET A 45 -4.55 8.27 -1.27
CA MET A 45 -3.40 8.48 -2.16
C MET A 45 -3.82 9.08 -3.50
N VAL A 46 -4.91 8.56 -4.08
CA VAL A 46 -5.45 9.06 -5.36
C VAL A 46 -5.98 10.49 -5.21
N GLU A 47 -6.72 10.79 -4.13
CA GLU A 47 -7.22 12.14 -3.85
C GLU A 47 -6.08 13.16 -3.64
N ASN A 48 -4.93 12.71 -3.12
CA ASN A 48 -3.73 13.53 -2.98
C ASN A 48 -2.90 13.66 -4.28
N GLY A 49 -3.42 13.17 -5.41
CA GLY A 49 -2.79 13.32 -6.72
C GLY A 49 -1.76 12.24 -7.10
N CYS A 50 -1.65 11.17 -6.30
CA CYS A 50 -0.78 10.06 -6.64
C CYS A 50 -1.43 9.13 -7.67
N ARG A 51 -0.61 8.57 -8.57
CA ARG A 51 -1.02 7.44 -9.41
C ARG A 51 -0.70 6.15 -8.66
N VAL A 52 -1.71 5.33 -8.41
CA VAL A 52 -1.58 4.08 -7.66
C VAL A 52 -1.87 2.90 -8.57
N MET A 53 -0.94 1.94 -8.62
CA MET A 53 -1.08 0.70 -9.36
C MET A 53 -0.72 -0.49 -8.47
N GLN A 54 -1.47 -1.58 -8.56
CA GLN A 54 -1.07 -2.82 -7.89
C GLN A 54 0.17 -3.42 -8.58
N THR A 55 1.11 -3.93 -7.80
CA THR A 55 2.36 -4.51 -8.30
C THR A 55 2.65 -5.87 -7.66
N THR A 56 3.81 -6.45 -7.94
CA THR A 56 4.25 -7.76 -7.46
C THR A 56 5.31 -7.65 -6.37
N ALA A 57 5.44 -8.73 -5.58
CA ALA A 57 6.52 -8.86 -4.60
C ALA A 57 7.91 -8.78 -5.23
N GLU A 58 8.07 -9.33 -6.45
CA GLU A 58 9.34 -9.30 -7.19
C GLU A 58 9.74 -7.87 -7.58
N ALA A 59 8.79 -7.08 -8.09
CA ALA A 59 9.03 -5.68 -8.40
C ALA A 59 9.39 -4.88 -7.14
N TYR A 60 8.73 -5.14 -6.01
CA TYR A 60 9.04 -4.51 -4.73
C TYR A 60 10.46 -4.85 -4.22
N GLN A 61 10.90 -6.10 -4.40
CA GLN A 61 12.21 -6.55 -3.93
C GLN A 61 13.36 -5.98 -4.78
N THR A 62 13.16 -5.89 -6.08
CA THR A 62 14.17 -5.42 -7.05
C THR A 62 14.17 -3.90 -7.25
N PHE A 63 13.20 -3.19 -6.68
CA PHE A 63 13.13 -1.73 -6.74
C PHE A 63 14.35 -1.08 -6.07
N SER A 64 15.02 -0.19 -6.80
CA SER A 64 16.08 0.67 -6.28
C SER A 64 15.46 1.91 -5.64
N PHE A 65 15.84 2.20 -4.39
CA PHE A 65 15.27 3.26 -3.57
C PHE A 65 16.36 4.04 -2.85
N ASP A 66 16.06 5.29 -2.50
CA ASP A 66 16.94 6.16 -1.72
C ASP A 66 16.66 6.02 -0.22
N LYS A 67 15.39 5.79 0.14
CA LYS A 67 14.93 5.69 1.52
C LYS A 67 13.89 4.59 1.70
N GLU A 68 13.98 3.89 2.83
CA GLU A 68 12.94 2.97 3.31
C GLU A 68 12.35 3.50 4.62
N THR A 69 11.05 3.31 4.82
CA THR A 69 10.34 3.71 6.05
C THR A 69 9.26 2.68 6.38
N VAL A 70 9.05 2.43 7.67
CA VAL A 70 8.02 1.53 8.19
C VAL A 70 7.02 2.36 8.98
N GLU A 71 5.74 2.20 8.66
CA GLU A 71 4.62 2.81 9.36
C GLU A 71 3.71 1.72 9.91
N VAL A 72 3.33 1.84 11.18
CA VAL A 72 2.47 0.87 11.88
C VAL A 72 1.34 1.62 12.55
N TYR A 73 0.11 1.26 12.17
CA TYR A 73 -1.15 1.74 12.75
C TYR A 73 -1.98 0.53 13.18
N ASP A 74 -3.00 0.76 14.04
CA ASP A 74 -3.77 -0.30 14.72
C ASP A 74 -4.30 -1.43 13.81
N TYR A 75 -4.51 -1.16 12.53
CA TYR A 75 -5.04 -2.13 11.55
C TYR A 75 -4.38 -2.04 10.16
N LEU A 76 -3.21 -1.40 10.10
CA LEU A 76 -2.48 -1.16 8.85
C LEU A 76 -0.98 -1.06 9.14
N THR A 77 -0.21 -1.93 8.51
CA THR A 77 1.24 -1.85 8.46
C THR A 77 1.66 -1.58 7.02
N SER A 78 2.56 -0.61 6.84
CA SER A 78 3.10 -0.23 5.53
C SER A 78 4.61 -0.15 5.59
N ILE A 79 5.29 -0.84 4.68
CA ILE A 79 6.72 -0.65 4.42
C ILE A 79 6.83 0.07 3.07
N ILE A 80 7.52 1.20 3.06
CA ILE A 80 7.56 2.14 1.96
C ILE A 80 9.01 2.31 1.50
N LYS A 81 9.29 1.95 0.26
CA LYS A 81 10.54 2.26 -0.43
C LYS A 81 10.33 3.43 -1.36
N ALA A 82 11.03 4.53 -1.16
CA ALA A 82 10.90 5.76 -1.93
C ALA A 82 12.17 6.05 -2.73
N LYS A 83 11.98 6.44 -3.99
CA LYS A 83 13.01 6.97 -4.88
C LYS A 83 12.60 8.39 -5.30
N PHE A 84 13.43 9.38 -5.03
CA PHE A 84 13.13 10.77 -5.35
C PHE A 84 13.48 11.08 -6.82
N VAL A 85 12.70 11.97 -7.45
CA VAL A 85 12.86 12.39 -8.86
C VAL A 85 13.71 13.65 -8.97
#